data_AF-A0AAV8WHR0-F1
#
_entry.id   AF-A0AAV8WHR0-F1
#
_cell.length_a   1.000
_cell.length_b   1.000
_cell.length_c   1.000
_cell.angle_alpha   90.00
_cell.angle_beta   90.00
_cell.angle_gamma   90.00
#
_symmetry.space_group_name_H-M   'P 1'
#
loop_
_entity.id
_entity.type
_entity.pdbx_description
1 polymer ?
#
loop_
_entity_poly.entity_id
_entity_poly.type
_entity_poly.pdbx_seq_one_letter_code
_entity_poly.pdbx_strand_id
1 'polypeptide(L)'
;MVSIVERTFRFAAMKIVSCFILIAVSCALASLKIHPLSDDFINSINSKQSTWKAGKNFAINTPVSHIRGLLGALKNPTKTLPTRLHAINERAEIPEYFDAREQWPQCTSIGEISDQASCGSCWVGLKYLLFRMIK
;
A
#
# COMPACT_ATOMS: atom_id res chain seq x y z
N MET A 1 19.50 -52.84 34.66
CA MET A 1 20.12 -51.50 34.51
C MET A 1 20.07 -51.00 33.07
N VAL A 2 20.49 -51.80 32.07
CA VAL A 2 20.51 -51.44 30.63
C VAL A 2 19.15 -50.97 30.06
N SER A 3 18.05 -51.68 30.36
CA SER A 3 16.71 -51.34 29.83
C SER A 3 16.12 -50.02 30.36
N ILE A 4 16.51 -49.60 31.57
CA ILE A 4 16.04 -48.35 32.18
C ILE A 4 16.73 -47.15 31.50
N VAL A 5 18.05 -47.27 31.25
CA VAL A 5 18.83 -46.25 30.54
C VAL A 5 18.35 -46.08 29.09
N GLU A 6 17.99 -47.17 28.43
CA GLU A 6 17.44 -47.11 27.07
C GLU A 6 16.05 -46.47 27.03
N ARG A 7 15.18 -46.77 28.01
CA ARG A 7 13.87 -46.10 28.14
C ARG A 7 14.02 -44.62 28.43
N THR A 8 14.87 -44.22 29.36
CA THR A 8 15.09 -42.80 29.67
C THR A 8 15.68 -42.05 28.49
N PHE A 9 16.58 -42.66 27.72
CA PHE A 9 17.11 -42.12 26.48
C PHE A 9 16.01 -41.95 25.41
N ARG A 10 15.16 -42.96 25.19
CA ARG A 10 14.01 -42.87 24.26
C ARG A 10 13.00 -41.80 24.67
N PHE A 11 12.70 -41.67 25.96
CA PHE A 11 11.81 -40.61 26.48
C PHE A 11 12.41 -39.21 26.33
N ALA A 12 13.72 -39.05 26.57
CA ALA A 12 14.42 -37.79 26.36
C ALA A 12 14.45 -37.42 24.87
N ALA A 13 14.77 -38.37 23.99
CA ALA A 13 14.75 -38.19 22.55
C ALA A 13 13.35 -37.78 22.04
N MET A 14 12.29 -38.42 22.54
CA MET A 14 10.91 -38.10 22.16
C MET A 14 10.50 -36.67 22.56
N LYS A 15 10.92 -36.19 23.75
CA LYS A 15 10.70 -34.81 24.18
C LYS A 15 11.47 -33.80 23.32
N ILE A 16 12.72 -34.11 22.99
CA ILE A 16 13.56 -33.26 22.13
C ILE A 16 12.95 -33.16 20.72
N VAL A 17 12.54 -34.27 20.12
CA VAL A 17 11.85 -34.30 18.83
C VAL A 17 10.55 -33.49 18.89
N SER A 18 9.76 -33.64 19.94
CA SER A 18 8.53 -32.84 20.14
C SER A 18 8.83 -31.34 20.21
N CYS A 19 9.88 -30.90 20.89
CA CYS A 19 10.28 -29.49 20.95
C CYS A 19 10.69 -28.96 19.56
N PHE A 20 11.47 -29.73 18.79
CA PHE A 20 11.84 -29.33 17.43
C PHE A 20 10.63 -29.21 16.50
N ILE A 21 9.65 -30.11 16.62
CA ILE A 21 8.39 -30.02 15.86
C ILE A 21 7.62 -28.75 16.23
N LEU A 22 7.47 -28.45 17.53
CA LEU A 22 6.77 -27.25 18.00
C LEU A 22 7.44 -25.96 17.51
N ILE A 23 8.78 -25.90 17.54
CA ILE A 23 9.54 -24.75 17.03
C ILE A 23 9.34 -24.61 15.51
N ALA A 24 9.43 -25.71 14.76
CA ALA A 24 9.23 -25.69 13.31
C ALA A 24 7.80 -25.23 12.92
N VAL A 25 6.77 -25.72 13.62
CA VAL A 25 5.37 -25.32 13.40
C VAL A 25 5.17 -23.84 13.73
N SER A 26 5.73 -23.33 14.84
CA SER A 26 5.65 -21.91 15.20
C SER A 26 6.31 -21.01 14.15
N CYS A 27 7.49 -21.39 13.65
CA CYS A 27 8.19 -20.66 12.59
C CYS A 27 7.42 -20.67 11.26
N ALA A 28 6.78 -21.79 10.92
CA ALA A 28 5.94 -21.91 9.73
C ALA A 28 4.68 -21.04 9.83
N LEU A 29 3.99 -21.01 10.98
CA LEU A 29 2.82 -20.16 11.23
C LEU A 29 3.16 -18.67 11.21
N ALA A 30 4.30 -18.28 11.78
CA ALA A 30 4.78 -16.90 11.72
C ALA A 30 5.10 -16.43 10.28
N SER A 31 5.35 -17.37 9.37
CA SER A 31 5.64 -17.08 7.96
C SER A 31 4.39 -16.97 7.08
N LEU A 32 3.19 -17.17 7.62
CA LEU A 32 1.95 -17.08 6.86
C LEU A 32 1.65 -15.61 6.54
N LYS A 33 2.10 -15.17 5.35
CA LYS A 33 1.82 -13.82 4.86
C LYS A 33 0.33 -13.70 4.55
N ILE A 34 -0.37 -12.87 5.32
CA ILE A 34 -1.76 -12.50 5.04
C ILE A 34 -1.84 -11.93 3.62
N HIS A 35 -2.82 -12.39 2.83
CA HIS A 35 -2.99 -11.91 1.47
C HIS A 35 -3.37 -10.42 1.49
N PRO A 36 -2.68 -9.54 0.74
CA PRO A 36 -2.84 -8.08 0.86
C PRO A 36 -4.24 -7.56 0.44
N LEU A 37 -5.02 -8.35 -0.28
CA LEU A 37 -6.40 -8.03 -0.68
C LEU A 37 -7.46 -8.79 0.14
N SER A 38 -7.06 -9.49 1.21
CA SER A 38 -8.00 -10.25 2.07
C SER A 38 -8.78 -9.35 3.04
N ASP A 39 -9.92 -9.85 3.49
CA ASP A 39 -10.70 -9.19 4.55
C ASP A 39 -9.92 -9.11 5.87
N ASP A 40 -9.10 -10.11 6.20
CA ASP A 40 -8.24 -10.09 7.38
C ASP A 40 -7.24 -8.94 7.34
N PHE A 41 -6.68 -8.65 6.16
CA PHE A 41 -5.79 -7.49 5.99
C PHE A 41 -6.52 -6.16 6.16
N ILE A 42 -7.72 -6.05 5.59
CA ILE A 42 -8.60 -4.87 5.76
C ILE A 42 -8.94 -4.65 7.24
N ASN A 43 -9.31 -5.71 7.96
CA ASN A 43 -9.64 -5.65 9.39
C ASN A 43 -8.42 -5.28 10.24
N SER A 44 -7.24 -5.80 9.90
CA SER A 44 -5.98 -5.45 10.56
C SER A 44 -5.62 -3.97 10.39
N ILE A 45 -5.95 -3.36 9.25
CA ILE A 45 -5.79 -1.91 9.03
C ILE A 45 -6.80 -1.12 9.87
N ASN A 46 -8.10 -1.44 9.71
CA ASN A 46 -9.20 -0.73 10.40
C ASN A 46 -9.15 -0.85 11.93
N SER A 47 -8.46 -1.86 12.48
CA SER A 47 -8.25 -1.98 13.92
C SER A 47 -7.14 -1.08 14.48
N LYS A 48 -6.26 -0.56 13.62
CA LYS A 48 -5.09 0.26 14.02
C LYS A 48 -5.25 1.74 13.72
N GLN A 49 -6.02 2.10 12.71
CA GLN A 49 -6.26 3.48 12.31
C GLN A 49 -7.77 3.78 12.20
N SER A 50 -8.15 5.05 12.35
CA SER A 50 -9.56 5.48 12.35
C SER A 50 -9.85 6.70 11.46
N THR A 51 -8.82 7.36 10.93
CA THR A 51 -8.97 8.58 10.10
C THR A 51 -9.52 8.30 8.69
N TRP A 52 -9.55 7.04 8.28
CA TRP A 52 -10.13 6.56 7.02
C TRP A 52 -10.59 5.11 7.21
N LYS A 53 -11.37 4.57 6.27
CA LYS A 53 -11.84 3.18 6.32
C LYS A 53 -11.29 2.39 5.13
N ALA A 54 -10.57 1.31 5.41
CA ALA A 54 -10.11 0.38 4.39
C ALA A 54 -11.27 -0.46 3.82
N GLY A 55 -11.22 -0.72 2.52
CA GLY A 55 -12.21 -1.52 1.78
C GLY A 55 -11.59 -2.19 0.55
N LYS A 56 -12.40 -2.98 -0.17
CA LYS A 56 -11.97 -3.71 -1.38
C LYS A 56 -12.12 -2.83 -2.63
N ASN A 57 -10.99 -2.52 -3.27
CA ASN A 57 -10.96 -1.87 -4.59
C ASN A 57 -10.61 -2.84 -5.72
N PHE A 58 -9.90 -3.93 -5.41
CA PHE A 58 -9.51 -4.99 -6.35
C PHE A 58 -10.07 -6.33 -5.89
N ALA A 59 -10.32 -7.23 -6.83
CA ALA A 59 -10.74 -8.60 -6.52
C ALA A 59 -9.61 -9.37 -5.82
N ILE A 60 -9.96 -10.33 -4.96
CA ILE A 60 -8.97 -11.10 -4.18
C ILE A 60 -7.96 -11.84 -5.08
N ASN A 61 -8.38 -12.22 -6.29
CA ASN A 61 -7.58 -12.93 -7.28
C ASN A 61 -6.83 -11.98 -8.24
N THR A 62 -6.93 -10.66 -8.06
CA THR A 62 -6.15 -9.71 -8.87
C THR A 62 -4.66 -9.95 -8.64
N PRO A 63 -3.86 -10.20 -9.70
CA PRO A 63 -2.44 -10.44 -9.56
C PRO A 63 -1.73 -9.23 -8.94
N VAL A 64 -0.85 -9.45 -7.97
CA VAL A 64 -0.02 -8.38 -7.37
C VAL A 64 0.84 -7.69 -8.44
N SER A 65 1.20 -8.39 -9.53
CA SER A 65 1.89 -7.81 -10.68
C SER A 65 1.06 -6.74 -11.40
N HIS A 66 -0.25 -6.92 -11.51
CA HIS A 66 -1.16 -5.93 -12.09
C HIS A 66 -1.17 -4.66 -11.21
N ILE A 67 -1.34 -4.79 -9.89
CA ILE A 67 -1.32 -3.67 -8.96
C ILE A 67 0.02 -2.92 -9.02
N ARG A 68 1.14 -3.65 -9.09
CA ARG A 68 2.47 -3.03 -9.28
C ARG A 68 2.57 -2.31 -10.62
N GLY A 69 1.97 -2.85 -11.67
CA GLY A 69 1.92 -2.23 -13.00
C GLY A 69 1.22 -0.87 -13.01
N LEU A 70 0.30 -0.61 -12.07
CA LEU A 70 -0.37 0.69 -11.94
C LEU A 70 0.56 1.78 -11.37
N LEU A 71 1.64 1.42 -10.68
CA LEU A 71 2.56 2.33 -9.97
C LEU A 71 3.71 2.83 -10.86
N GLY A 72 3.38 3.52 -11.96
CA GLY A 72 4.34 3.88 -13.00
C GLY A 72 5.20 5.14 -12.77
N ALA A 73 4.99 5.89 -11.71
CA ALA A 73 5.74 7.12 -11.44
C ALA A 73 7.10 6.81 -10.79
N LEU A 74 8.18 6.94 -11.56
CA LEU A 74 9.55 6.70 -11.08
C LEU A 74 10.19 7.99 -10.55
N LYS A 75 10.67 7.96 -9.31
CA LYS A 75 11.46 9.05 -8.72
C LYS A 75 12.88 9.02 -9.29
N ASN A 76 13.28 10.08 -9.99
CA ASN A 76 14.67 10.27 -10.39
C ASN A 76 15.40 11.17 -9.37
N PRO A 77 16.39 10.66 -8.63
CA PRO A 77 17.07 11.42 -7.59
C PRO A 77 18.07 12.46 -8.12
N THR A 78 18.44 12.41 -9.40
CA THR A 78 19.55 13.23 -9.95
C THR A 78 19.09 14.38 -10.86
N LYS A 79 17.81 14.41 -11.27
CA LYS A 79 17.26 15.50 -12.09
C LYS A 79 16.39 16.41 -11.25
N THR A 80 16.86 17.63 -11.03
CA THR A 80 16.08 18.70 -10.40
C THR A 80 15.73 19.75 -11.45
N LEU A 81 14.45 20.15 -11.49
CA LEU A 81 14.03 21.33 -12.23
C LEU A 81 14.36 22.58 -11.38
N PRO A 82 14.69 23.73 -11.98
CA PRO A 82 14.91 24.94 -11.22
C PRO A 82 13.64 25.34 -10.47
N THR A 83 13.77 25.66 -9.18
CA THR A 83 12.67 26.21 -8.38
C THR A 83 12.23 27.56 -8.96
N ARG A 84 10.92 27.76 -9.11
CA ARG A 84 10.32 29.04 -9.47
C ARG A 84 9.72 29.67 -8.21
N LEU A 85 10.09 30.91 -7.93
CA LEU A 85 9.50 31.68 -6.84
C LEU A 85 8.44 32.61 -7.44
N HIS A 86 7.25 32.60 -6.86
CA HIS A 86 6.16 33.50 -7.23
C HIS A 86 5.96 34.50 -6.11
N ALA A 87 5.87 35.79 -6.45
CA ALA A 87 5.49 36.81 -5.48
C ALA A 87 4.06 36.50 -5.02
N ILE A 88 3.91 36.23 -3.73
CA ILE A 88 2.60 36.05 -3.11
C ILE A 88 2.12 37.41 -2.59
N ASN A 89 0.82 37.66 -2.69
CA ASN A 89 0.23 38.79 -2.00
C ASN A 89 0.19 38.45 -0.51
N GLU A 90 1.05 39.06 0.30
CA GLU A 90 1.11 38.82 1.75
C GLU A 90 -0.21 39.17 2.48
N ARG A 91 -1.10 39.91 1.81
CA ARG A 91 -2.45 40.24 2.31
C ARG A 91 -3.53 39.28 1.83
N ALA A 92 -3.20 38.29 0.99
CA ALA A 92 -4.17 37.30 0.56
C ALA A 92 -4.45 36.32 1.69
N GLU A 93 -5.71 36.27 2.13
CA GLU A 93 -6.19 35.31 3.11
C GLU A 93 -6.36 33.94 2.43
N ILE A 94 -5.73 32.90 2.98
CA ILE A 94 -5.89 31.53 2.51
C ILE A 94 -7.12 30.93 3.21
N PRO A 95 -8.13 30.44 2.47
CA PRO A 95 -9.33 29.91 3.09
C PRO A 95 -9.04 28.60 3.84
N GLU A 96 -9.83 28.33 4.88
CA GLU A 96 -9.74 27.06 5.64
C GLU A 96 -10.10 25.84 4.76
N TYR A 97 -11.00 26.02 3.79
CA TYR A 97 -11.42 25.00 2.84
C TYR A 97 -11.33 25.55 1.40
N PHE A 98 -10.83 24.72 0.49
CA PHE A 98 -10.73 25.07 -0.93
C PHE A 98 -10.97 23.84 -1.80
N ASP A 99 -11.89 23.97 -2.77
CA ASP A 99 -12.13 22.98 -3.82
C ASP A 99 -12.01 23.65 -5.20
N ALA A 100 -11.06 23.19 -6.01
CA ALA A 100 -10.85 23.74 -7.35
C ALA A 100 -12.06 23.58 -8.27
N ARG A 101 -12.91 22.56 -8.05
CA ARG A 101 -14.13 22.32 -8.83
C ARG A 101 -15.19 23.38 -8.56
N GLU A 102 -15.25 23.88 -7.33
CA GLU A 102 -16.18 24.94 -6.91
C GLU A 102 -15.66 26.33 -7.33
N GLN A 103 -14.34 26.55 -7.26
CA GLN A 103 -13.71 27.82 -7.62
C GLN A 103 -13.72 28.09 -9.13
N TRP A 104 -13.59 27.05 -9.95
CA TRP A 104 -13.58 27.15 -11.42
C TRP A 104 -14.58 26.17 -12.07
N PRO A 105 -15.90 26.38 -11.85
CA PRO A 105 -16.92 25.45 -12.31
C PRO A 105 -17.02 25.35 -13.84
N GLN A 106 -16.56 26.37 -14.57
CA GLN A 106 -16.48 26.36 -16.04
C GLN A 106 -15.41 25.39 -16.57
N CYS A 107 -14.44 25.01 -15.73
CA CYS A 107 -13.36 24.10 -16.08
C CYS A 107 -13.74 22.66 -15.76
N THR A 108 -14.58 22.04 -16.60
CA THR A 108 -15.09 20.67 -16.39
C THR A 108 -14.00 19.61 -16.24
N SER A 109 -12.82 19.85 -16.81
CA SER A 109 -11.65 18.97 -16.72
C SER A 109 -11.13 18.78 -15.29
N ILE A 110 -11.39 19.71 -14.37
CA ILE A 110 -10.93 19.62 -12.98
C ILE A 110 -11.63 18.48 -12.23
N GLY A 111 -12.89 18.22 -12.55
CA GLY A 111 -13.68 17.13 -11.96
C GLY A 111 -13.54 15.78 -12.67
N GLU A 112 -12.79 15.71 -13.77
CA GLU A 112 -12.67 14.52 -14.61
C GLU A 112 -11.76 13.46 -13.95
N ILE A 113 -12.29 12.25 -13.75
CA ILE A 113 -11.52 11.10 -13.25
C ILE A 113 -11.11 10.23 -14.44
N SER A 114 -9.80 10.15 -14.70
CA SER A 114 -9.24 9.37 -15.81
C SER A 114 -8.86 7.95 -15.41
N ASP A 115 -8.97 7.01 -16.34
CA ASP A 115 -8.51 5.62 -16.20
C ASP A 115 -7.19 5.40 -16.96
N GLN A 116 -6.16 4.89 -16.26
CA GLN A 116 -4.86 4.53 -16.85
C GLN A 116 -4.84 3.11 -17.46
N ALA A 117 -5.94 2.37 -17.33
CA ALA A 117 -6.10 0.98 -17.74
C ALA A 117 -4.98 0.08 -17.14
N SER A 118 -4.59 -0.98 -17.86
CA SER A 118 -3.51 -1.89 -17.44
C SER A 118 -2.10 -1.37 -17.73
N CYS A 119 -1.90 -0.05 -17.70
CA CYS A 119 -0.63 0.61 -18.00
C CYS A 119 -0.14 1.45 -16.80
N GLY A 120 1.18 1.51 -16.59
CA GLY A 120 1.82 2.42 -15.63
C GLY A 120 1.94 3.85 -16.15
N SER A 121 0.87 4.40 -16.72
CA SER A 121 0.85 5.72 -17.37
C SER A 121 0.45 6.86 -16.44
N CYS A 122 0.32 6.64 -15.13
CA CYS A 122 -0.09 7.65 -14.15
C CYS A 122 0.78 8.93 -14.18
N TRP A 123 2.07 8.81 -14.54
CA TRP A 123 2.99 9.94 -14.71
C TRP A 123 2.61 10.86 -15.88
N VAL A 124 1.90 10.31 -16.87
CA VAL A 124 1.35 11.03 -18.02
C VAL A 124 0.07 11.75 -17.61
N GLY A 125 -0.90 11.03 -17.01
CA GLY A 125 -2.21 11.59 -16.65
C GLY A 125 -2.13 12.87 -15.81
N LEU A 126 -1.24 12.90 -14.80
CA LEU A 126 -1.01 14.09 -13.98
C LEU A 126 -0.56 15.31 -14.81
N LYS A 127 0.25 15.09 -15.85
CA LYS A 127 0.77 16.16 -16.71
C LYS A 127 -0.31 16.70 -17.65
N TYR A 128 -1.22 15.87 -18.13
CA TYR A 128 -2.26 16.28 -19.09
C TYR A 128 -3.36 17.15 -18.46
N LEU A 129 -3.73 16.88 -17.19
CA LEU A 129 -4.68 17.73 -16.45
C LEU A 129 -4.16 19.17 -16.32
N LEU A 130 -2.87 19.36 -16.03
CA LEU A 130 -2.27 20.69 -15.94
C LEU A 130 -2.39 21.49 -17.25
N PHE A 131 -2.17 20.84 -18.41
CA PHE A 131 -2.29 21.52 -19.70
C PHE A 131 -3.73 21.87 -20.07
N ARG A 132 -4.72 21.09 -19.62
CA ARG A 132 -6.15 21.35 -19.88
C ARG A 132 -6.73 22.48 -19.04
N MET A 133 -6.11 22.86 -17.92
CA MET A 133 -6.56 23.97 -17.08
C MET A 133 -6.05 25.35 -17.55
N ILE A 134 -5.07 25.41 -18.45
CA ILE A 134 -4.41 26.65 -18.90
C ILE A 134 -5.03 27.20 -20.21
N LYS A 135 -5.94 26.45 -20.84
CA LYS A 135 -6.73 26.91 -21.99
C LYS A 135 -8.12 27.32 -21.56
#